data_AF-A0A7S3QEH7-F1
#
_entry.id   AF-A0A7S3QEH7-F1
#
_cell.length_a   1.000
_cell.length_b   1.000
_cell.length_c   1.000
_cell.angle_alpha   90.00
_cell.angle_beta   90.00
_cell.angle_gamma   90.00
#
_symmetry.space_group_name_H-M   'P 1'
#
loop_
_entity.id
_entity.type
_entity.pdbx_description
1 polymer ?
#
loop_
_entity_poly.entity_id
_entity_poly.type
_entity_poly.pdbx_seq_one_letter_code
_entity_poly.pdbx_strand_id
1 'polypeptide(L)'
;MKISTIVIRMMLPLLLSSFWNITGNISSPYELSGTRGVQALESNNKKPKSGGHFLKYDWNWNWNVESFPRRLDLELELANDDNICHTSEWLPAGANLIGEAAEDQSGESIDMSADGSIVAIGTRRNDGAGKNSGHVRIYQRDIGSDSGSGSNKWILLGKDIDGKDRWEGMGTAISLSQDGMTIAITGNNSAGQADKIGILRVYQYNENTNSWTQLGEDMRGKAASDQFGRSLSLSDDGLTVAVGAYQSQDGQGQNSGMVQVFSYNTKSKSWVQKGNSLNMKKDNVPD
;
A
#
# COMPACT_ATOMS: atom_id res chain seq x y z
N MET A 1 -8.26 30.18 -47.80
CA MET A 1 -8.55 29.50 -46.52
C MET A 1 -7.33 29.67 -45.64
N LYS A 2 -7.51 30.22 -44.43
CA LYS A 2 -6.42 30.73 -43.58
C LYS A 2 -5.48 29.60 -43.13
N ILE A 3 -4.17 29.81 -43.28
CA ILE A 3 -3.12 28.99 -42.66
C ILE A 3 -2.92 29.54 -41.24
N SER A 4 -3.21 28.72 -40.24
CA SER A 4 -2.91 29.02 -38.84
C SER A 4 -1.65 28.27 -38.45
N THR A 5 -0.54 29.00 -38.28
CA THR A 5 0.74 28.47 -37.78
C THR A 5 0.66 28.33 -36.26
N ILE A 6 0.79 27.10 -35.74
CA ILE A 6 1.03 26.86 -34.30
C ILE A 6 2.54 26.84 -34.08
N VAL A 7 3.05 27.78 -33.30
CA VAL A 7 4.46 27.85 -32.86
C VAL A 7 4.54 27.32 -31.44
N ILE A 8 5.13 26.14 -31.24
CA ILE A 8 5.52 25.66 -29.91
C ILE A 8 7.00 26.00 -29.73
N ARG A 9 7.29 26.99 -28.87
CA ARG A 9 8.66 27.27 -28.41
C ARG A 9 8.97 26.33 -27.23
N MET A 10 9.78 25.31 -27.46
CA MET A 10 10.55 24.69 -26.38
C MET A 10 11.94 25.33 -26.37
N MET A 11 12.25 26.02 -25.28
CA MET A 11 13.62 26.44 -24.96
C MET A 11 14.34 25.25 -24.34
N LEU A 12 15.37 24.73 -25.01
CA LEU A 12 16.47 24.01 -24.40
C LEU A 12 17.76 24.29 -25.20
N PRO A 13 18.93 24.33 -24.55
CA PRO A 13 20.12 24.96 -25.09
C PRO A 13 20.85 24.07 -26.11
N LEU A 14 21.41 24.78 -27.09
CA LEU A 14 22.37 24.40 -28.11
C LEU A 14 23.19 23.13 -27.84
N LEU A 15 23.12 22.16 -28.75
CA LEU A 15 24.28 21.47 -29.34
C LEU A 15 23.93 20.99 -30.77
N LEU A 16 24.94 20.97 -31.62
CA LEU A 16 24.90 21.07 -33.08
C LEU A 16 24.29 19.88 -33.87
N SER A 17 23.56 20.27 -34.92
CA SER A 17 23.46 19.69 -36.28
C SER A 17 23.19 18.20 -36.51
N SER A 18 22.01 17.88 -37.07
CA SER A 18 21.83 17.68 -38.53
C SER A 18 20.36 17.42 -38.88
N PHE A 19 19.90 18.01 -40.00
CA PHE A 19 18.53 17.98 -40.51
C PHE A 19 18.29 16.79 -41.42
N TRP A 20 17.11 16.17 -41.35
CA TRP A 20 16.40 15.62 -42.51
C TRP A 20 14.89 15.91 -42.37
N ASN A 21 14.31 16.57 -43.38
CA ASN A 21 12.86 16.77 -43.52
C ASN A 21 12.29 15.61 -44.35
N ILE A 22 11.16 15.03 -43.94
CA ILE A 22 10.31 14.22 -44.81
C ILE A 22 8.86 14.70 -44.66
N THR A 23 8.29 15.18 -45.77
CA THR A 23 6.87 15.52 -45.92
C THR A 23 6.10 14.26 -46.36
N GLY A 24 4.94 14.01 -45.74
CA GLY A 24 4.03 12.95 -46.17
C GLY A 24 2.64 13.08 -45.55
N ASN A 25 1.63 13.34 -46.38
CA ASN A 25 0.21 13.29 -46.02
C ASN A 25 -0.24 11.83 -45.86
N ILE A 26 -1.08 11.53 -44.86
CA ILE A 26 -1.82 10.26 -44.79
C ILE A 26 -3.28 10.56 -44.43
N SER A 27 -4.19 10.21 -45.34
CA SER A 27 -5.64 10.19 -45.16
C SER A 27 -6.09 8.85 -44.59
N SER A 28 -6.98 8.89 -43.59
CA SER A 28 -7.65 7.74 -42.95
C SER A 28 -8.70 7.10 -43.87
N PRO A 29 -8.95 5.78 -43.72
CA PRO A 29 -10.26 5.37 -43.20
C PRO A 29 -10.13 4.25 -42.15
N TYR A 30 -11.22 3.97 -41.42
CA TYR A 30 -11.74 2.65 -41.00
C TYR A 30 -12.43 2.74 -39.62
N GLU A 31 -13.70 2.34 -39.61
CA GLU A 31 -14.65 2.35 -38.50
C GLU A 31 -14.51 1.10 -37.61
N LEU A 32 -14.75 1.26 -36.31
CA LEU A 32 -14.92 0.16 -35.33
C LEU A 32 -16.40 -0.24 -35.24
N SER A 33 -16.70 -1.54 -35.36
CA SER A 33 -17.98 -2.09 -34.89
C SER A 33 -17.75 -3.40 -34.14
N GLY A 34 -18.44 -3.57 -33.02
CA GLY A 34 -18.44 -4.80 -32.21
C GLY A 34 -19.84 -5.13 -31.74
N THR A 35 -20.30 -6.36 -31.97
CA THR A 35 -21.60 -6.88 -31.51
C THR A 35 -21.44 -7.76 -30.27
N ARG A 36 -22.35 -7.60 -29.28
CA ARG A 36 -22.48 -8.48 -28.11
C ARG A 36 -23.13 -9.82 -28.50
N GLY A 37 -22.45 -10.94 -28.27
CA GLY A 37 -23.04 -12.28 -28.29
C GLY A 37 -23.22 -12.81 -26.87
N VAL A 38 -24.42 -13.27 -26.53
CA VAL A 38 -24.73 -14.00 -25.28
C VAL A 38 -24.94 -15.47 -25.67
N GLN A 39 -24.18 -16.39 -25.07
CA GLN A 39 -24.50 -17.83 -25.11
C GLN A 39 -24.83 -18.31 -23.69
N ALA A 40 -26.01 -18.90 -23.52
CA ALA A 40 -26.42 -19.57 -22.31
C ALA A 40 -25.88 -21.01 -22.32
N LEU A 41 -25.18 -21.40 -21.27
CA LEU A 41 -24.86 -22.80 -20.97
C LEU A 41 -26.00 -23.38 -20.13
N GLU A 42 -26.84 -24.22 -20.73
CA GLU A 42 -27.79 -25.06 -19.98
C GLU A 42 -27.01 -26.17 -19.26
N SER A 43 -27.01 -26.15 -17.92
CA SER A 43 -26.47 -27.25 -17.12
C SER A 43 -27.54 -28.30 -16.85
N ASN A 44 -27.30 -29.51 -17.38
CA ASN A 44 -28.12 -30.68 -17.10
C ASN A 44 -27.99 -31.09 -15.61
N ASN A 45 -29.14 -31.11 -14.93
CA ASN A 45 -29.49 -31.93 -13.76
C ASN A 45 -28.41 -32.23 -12.70
N LYS A 46 -28.34 -31.36 -11.68
CA LYS A 46 -28.31 -31.73 -10.25
C LYS A 46 -28.42 -30.43 -9.43
N LYS A 47 -29.51 -30.26 -8.67
CA LYS A 47 -29.68 -29.12 -7.75
C LYS A 47 -28.56 -29.08 -6.70
N PRO A 48 -27.84 -27.96 -6.52
CA PRO A 48 -27.24 -27.61 -5.24
C PRO A 48 -28.11 -26.56 -4.53
N LYS A 49 -28.21 -26.71 -3.22
CA LYS A 49 -28.88 -25.77 -2.31
C LYS A 49 -28.07 -24.47 -2.21
N SER A 50 -28.78 -23.35 -2.28
CA SER A 50 -28.41 -21.99 -1.82
C SER A 50 -26.91 -21.65 -1.82
N GLY A 51 -26.44 -21.01 -2.90
CA GLY A 51 -25.13 -20.38 -3.00
C GLY A 51 -25.16 -19.31 -4.10
N GLY A 52 -24.55 -18.16 -3.85
CA GLY A 52 -24.69 -16.94 -4.66
C GLY A 52 -24.35 -17.07 -6.15
N HIS A 53 -25.05 -16.27 -6.96
CA HIS A 53 -24.73 -16.08 -8.37
C HIS A 53 -23.39 -15.34 -8.50
N PHE A 54 -22.34 -16.01 -8.98
CA PHE A 54 -21.15 -15.35 -9.51
C PHE A 54 -21.28 -15.27 -11.04
N LEU A 55 -21.34 -14.06 -11.59
CA LEU A 55 -21.15 -13.83 -13.02
C LEU A 55 -19.65 -13.92 -13.31
N LYS A 56 -19.22 -14.98 -13.99
CA LYS A 56 -17.88 -15.06 -14.57
C LYS A 56 -17.91 -14.35 -15.92
N TYR A 57 -17.16 -13.26 -16.04
CA TYR A 57 -16.90 -12.62 -17.34
C TYR A 57 -15.61 -13.23 -17.90
N ASP A 58 -15.74 -14.08 -18.92
CA ASP A 58 -14.59 -14.59 -19.67
C ASP A 58 -14.27 -13.63 -20.82
N TRP A 59 -13.07 -13.06 -20.81
CA TRP A 59 -12.54 -12.23 -21.88
C TRP A 59 -11.84 -13.12 -22.91
N ASN A 60 -12.43 -13.30 -24.08
CA ASN A 60 -11.76 -13.93 -25.22
C ASN A 60 -11.04 -12.85 -26.04
N TRP A 61 -9.71 -12.82 -25.99
CA TRP A 61 -8.87 -12.06 -26.91
C TRP A 61 -8.47 -12.95 -28.09
N ASN A 62 -8.99 -12.65 -29.28
CA ASN A 62 -8.46 -13.20 -30.53
C ASN A 62 -7.36 -12.27 -31.05
N TRP A 63 -6.12 -12.76 -31.06
CA TRP A 63 -5.01 -12.10 -31.74
C TRP A 63 -4.98 -12.50 -33.21
N ASN A 64 -5.39 -11.60 -34.10
CA ASN A 64 -5.06 -11.70 -35.52
C ASN A 64 -3.79 -10.88 -35.76
N VAL A 65 -2.66 -11.54 -36.01
CA VAL A 65 -1.41 -10.88 -36.40
C VAL A 65 -1.36 -10.82 -37.92
N GLU A 66 -1.81 -9.72 -38.51
CA GLU A 66 -1.46 -9.38 -39.88
C GLU A 66 -0.51 -8.17 -39.89
N SER A 67 0.61 -8.37 -40.58
CA SER A 67 1.82 -7.55 -40.62
C SER A 67 1.61 -6.06 -40.89
N PHE A 68 2.11 -5.20 -40.01
CA PHE A 68 2.25 -3.76 -40.25
C PHE A 68 3.59 -3.42 -40.91
N PRO A 69 3.65 -2.54 -41.93
CA PRO A 69 4.92 -2.00 -42.42
C PRO A 69 5.48 -0.95 -41.45
N ARG A 70 6.78 -1.08 -41.23
CA ARG A 70 7.62 -0.44 -40.21
C ARG A 70 7.50 1.10 -40.22
N ARG A 71 7.12 1.68 -39.08
CA ARG A 71 7.51 3.04 -38.71
C ARG A 71 9.00 3.01 -38.32
N LEU A 72 9.73 4.04 -38.75
CA LEU A 72 11.12 4.26 -38.35
C LEU A 72 11.13 4.82 -36.92
N ASP A 73 10.89 3.94 -35.96
CA ASP A 73 11.06 4.23 -34.55
C ASP A 73 12.49 3.80 -34.20
N LEU A 74 13.28 4.72 -33.66
CA LEU A 74 14.60 4.44 -33.10
C LEU A 74 14.38 3.73 -31.75
N GLU A 75 13.77 2.55 -31.80
CA GLU A 75 13.61 1.67 -30.66
C GLU A 75 14.95 0.97 -30.41
N LEU A 76 15.47 1.14 -29.19
CA LEU A 76 16.49 0.24 -28.67
C LEU A 76 15.86 -1.15 -28.69
N GLU A 77 16.21 -1.93 -29.71
CA GLU A 77 15.73 -3.28 -29.95
C GLU A 77 16.28 -4.21 -28.86
N LEU A 78 15.67 -4.19 -27.68
CA LEU A 78 15.76 -5.33 -26.77
C LEU A 78 14.91 -6.41 -27.42
N ALA A 79 15.60 -7.25 -28.18
CA ALA A 79 15.06 -8.32 -28.97
C ALA A 79 13.95 -9.09 -28.24
N ASN A 80 12.91 -9.42 -29.02
CA ASN A 80 12.02 -10.54 -28.78
C ASN A 80 12.83 -11.85 -28.75
N ASP A 81 13.56 -12.06 -27.67
CA ASP A 81 14.19 -13.32 -27.37
C ASP A 81 13.38 -13.97 -26.25
N ASP A 82 12.38 -14.75 -26.64
CA ASP A 82 11.61 -15.65 -25.78
C ASP A 82 12.49 -16.77 -25.15
N ASN A 83 13.82 -16.60 -25.20
CA ASN A 83 14.85 -17.43 -24.60
C ASN A 83 15.86 -16.67 -23.73
N ILE A 84 15.65 -15.37 -23.45
CA ILE A 84 16.30 -14.74 -22.30
C ILE A 84 15.53 -15.18 -21.06
N CYS A 85 15.88 -16.35 -20.53
CA CYS A 85 15.87 -16.47 -19.09
C CYS A 85 16.78 -15.36 -18.58
N HIS A 86 16.19 -14.22 -18.19
CA HIS A 86 16.82 -13.41 -17.17
C HIS A 86 17.04 -14.41 -16.05
N THR A 87 18.29 -14.79 -15.81
CA THR A 87 18.68 -15.33 -14.52
C THR A 87 18.42 -14.18 -13.56
N SER A 88 17.16 -14.05 -13.16
CA SER A 88 16.63 -12.99 -12.33
C SER A 88 17.11 -13.29 -10.92
N GLU A 89 18.41 -13.13 -10.72
CA GLU A 89 18.99 -13.16 -9.40
C GLU A 89 18.37 -12.00 -8.64
N TRP A 90 17.72 -12.32 -7.52
CA TRP A 90 17.22 -11.33 -6.61
C TRP A 90 18.41 -10.61 -5.99
N LEU A 91 18.76 -9.45 -6.55
CA LEU A 91 19.80 -8.60 -6.01
C LEU A 91 19.24 -7.74 -4.87
N PRO A 92 19.96 -7.59 -3.76
CA PRO A 92 19.55 -6.70 -2.68
C PRO A 92 19.34 -5.27 -3.18
N ALA A 93 18.22 -4.64 -2.79
CA ALA A 93 17.92 -3.24 -3.09
C ALA A 93 18.64 -2.25 -2.16
N GLY A 94 19.83 -2.61 -1.67
CA GLY A 94 20.62 -1.83 -0.71
C GLY A 94 21.16 -2.68 0.45
N ALA A 95 21.81 -2.01 1.41
CA ALA A 95 22.32 -2.64 2.63
C ALA A 95 21.17 -3.08 3.57
N ASN A 96 21.48 -4.05 4.45
CA ASN A 96 20.55 -4.50 5.49
C ASN A 96 20.19 -3.34 6.44
N LEU A 97 18.91 -3.22 6.78
CA LEU A 97 18.41 -2.31 7.80
C LEU A 97 18.46 -3.01 9.16
N ILE A 98 19.33 -2.55 10.06
CA ILE A 98 19.59 -3.20 11.36
C ILE A 98 18.95 -2.41 12.51
N GLY A 99 18.42 -3.14 13.50
CA GLY A 99 17.90 -2.63 14.79
C GLY A 99 18.87 -1.70 15.53
N GLU A 100 18.36 -0.83 16.41
CA GLU A 100 19.21 0.06 17.22
C GLU A 100 19.97 -0.67 18.32
N ALA A 101 19.31 -1.60 19.02
CA ALA A 101 19.89 -2.34 20.14
C ALA A 101 19.61 -3.85 20.05
N ALA A 102 20.41 -4.61 20.80
CA ALA A 102 20.17 -6.04 20.99
C ALA A 102 18.83 -6.27 21.71
N GLU A 103 18.17 -7.39 21.42
CA GLU A 103 16.88 -7.81 22.00
C GLU A 103 15.65 -6.97 21.64
N ASP A 104 15.81 -5.85 20.93
CA ASP A 104 14.70 -5.02 20.46
C ASP A 104 13.77 -5.75 19.49
N GLN A 105 14.18 -6.83 18.82
CA GLN A 105 13.32 -7.54 17.84
C GLN A 105 12.90 -6.64 16.66
N SER A 106 13.79 -5.77 16.15
CA SER A 106 13.52 -4.97 14.95
C SER A 106 13.11 -5.88 13.78
N GLY A 107 12.07 -5.47 13.05
CA GLY A 107 11.45 -6.31 12.02
C GLY A 107 10.30 -7.17 12.52
N GLU A 108 9.79 -6.94 13.74
CA GLU A 108 8.57 -7.59 14.23
C GLU A 108 7.37 -7.29 13.33
N SER A 109 7.29 -6.07 12.83
CA SER A 109 6.33 -5.67 11.81
C SER A 109 7.05 -4.90 10.70
N ILE A 110 6.64 -5.14 9.46
CA ILE A 110 7.22 -4.54 8.24
C ILE A 110 6.07 -4.22 7.29
N ASP A 111 6.13 -3.05 6.65
CA ASP A 111 5.26 -2.70 5.52
C ASP A 111 6.01 -1.78 4.54
N MET A 112 5.51 -1.66 3.31
CA MET A 112 6.12 -0.81 2.27
C MET A 112 5.10 -0.04 1.43
N SER A 113 5.52 1.09 0.87
CA SER A 113 4.72 1.81 -0.13
C SER A 113 4.55 0.97 -1.40
N ALA A 114 3.53 1.29 -2.20
CA ALA A 114 3.18 0.50 -3.38
C ALA A 114 4.27 0.49 -4.47
N ASP A 115 5.10 1.53 -4.53
CA ASP A 115 6.25 1.65 -5.44
C ASP A 115 7.55 1.06 -4.86
N GLY A 116 7.50 0.53 -3.63
CA GLY A 116 8.63 -0.01 -2.91
C GLY A 116 9.72 1.02 -2.59
N SER A 117 9.40 2.31 -2.63
CA SER A 117 10.35 3.37 -2.31
C SER A 117 10.42 3.68 -0.81
N ILE A 118 9.42 3.29 -0.03
CA ILE A 118 9.38 3.50 1.43
C ILE A 118 9.17 2.17 2.14
N VAL A 119 9.91 1.95 3.21
CA VAL A 119 9.78 0.78 4.09
C VAL A 119 9.66 1.25 5.54
N ALA A 120 8.64 0.77 6.23
CA ALA A 120 8.48 0.95 7.67
C ALA A 120 8.82 -0.33 8.42
N ILE A 121 9.48 -0.20 9.57
CA ILE A 121 9.94 -1.30 10.42
C ILE A 121 9.58 -0.99 11.86
N GLY A 122 8.76 -1.85 12.47
CA GLY A 122 8.36 -1.73 13.87
C GLY A 122 9.06 -2.71 14.80
N THR A 123 9.06 -2.36 16.08
CA THR A 123 9.43 -3.24 17.19
C THR A 123 8.74 -2.78 18.48
N ARG A 124 8.13 -3.72 19.20
CA ARG A 124 7.52 -3.44 20.51
C ARG A 124 8.51 -3.38 21.68
N ARG A 125 9.76 -3.82 21.51
CA ARG A 125 10.71 -4.02 22.64
C ARG A 125 11.77 -2.94 22.78
N ASN A 126 11.82 -1.99 21.86
CA ASN A 126 12.72 -0.87 22.01
C ASN A 126 12.41 -0.06 23.28
N ASP A 127 13.50 0.38 23.92
CA ASP A 127 13.49 1.04 25.22
C ASP A 127 13.69 2.57 25.15
N GLY A 128 13.73 3.15 23.94
CA GLY A 128 14.13 4.55 23.68
C GLY A 128 13.32 5.60 24.47
N ALA A 129 12.01 5.36 24.65
CA ALA A 129 11.13 6.20 25.46
C ALA A 129 10.71 5.55 26.79
N GLY A 130 11.43 4.50 27.21
CA GLY A 130 11.15 3.72 28.42
C GLY A 130 10.95 2.24 28.09
N LYS A 131 10.99 1.39 29.13
CA LYS A 131 11.02 -0.08 28.97
C LYS A 131 9.90 -0.61 28.06
N ASN A 132 10.24 -1.28 26.97
CA ASN A 132 9.34 -1.79 25.94
C ASN A 132 8.29 -0.75 25.51
N SER A 133 8.68 0.52 25.40
CA SER A 133 7.84 1.56 24.79
C SER A 133 7.57 1.24 23.34
N GLY A 134 8.55 0.61 22.68
CA GLY A 134 8.53 0.27 21.26
C GLY A 134 8.78 1.49 20.38
N HIS A 135 9.14 1.25 19.13
CA HIS A 135 9.32 2.31 18.13
C HIS A 135 9.06 1.80 16.72
N VAL A 136 8.96 2.74 15.78
CA VAL A 136 8.92 2.50 14.34
C VAL A 136 9.94 3.39 13.64
N ARG A 137 10.70 2.81 12.71
CA ARG A 137 11.60 3.52 11.80
C ARG A 137 11.09 3.38 10.38
N ILE A 138 11.08 4.49 9.66
CA ILE A 138 10.64 4.53 8.26
C ILE A 138 11.82 4.98 7.42
N TYR A 139 12.08 4.27 6.33
CA TYR A 139 13.20 4.52 5.43
C TYR A 139 12.69 4.81 4.03
N GLN A 140 13.28 5.82 3.39
CA GLN A 140 13.11 6.12 1.98
C GLN A 140 14.30 5.54 1.20
N ARG A 141 14.03 4.97 0.03
CA ARG A 141 15.05 4.57 -0.93
C ARG A 141 15.60 5.84 -1.59
N ASP A 142 16.88 6.09 -1.36
CA ASP A 142 17.70 7.05 -2.07
C ASP A 142 18.22 6.37 -3.34
N ILE A 143 17.58 6.69 -4.46
CA ILE A 143 18.06 6.36 -5.79
C ILE A 143 18.86 7.56 -6.22
N GLY A 144 20.19 7.51 -6.07
CA GLY A 144 21.07 8.58 -6.53
C GLY A 144 20.72 8.96 -7.98
N SER A 145 20.87 10.24 -8.33
CA SER A 145 20.53 10.78 -9.67
C SER A 145 21.25 10.09 -10.83
N ASP A 146 22.29 9.31 -10.53
CA ASP A 146 23.02 8.52 -11.49
C ASP A 146 22.43 7.11 -11.52
N SER A 147 21.53 6.87 -12.47
CA SER A 147 20.95 5.56 -12.80
C SER A 147 21.98 4.47 -13.18
N GLY A 148 23.29 4.76 -13.07
CA GLY A 148 24.41 3.86 -13.33
C GLY A 148 25.35 3.63 -12.14
N SER A 149 25.21 4.35 -11.02
CA SER A 149 25.95 4.05 -9.78
C SER A 149 25.05 3.21 -8.88
N GLY A 150 25.22 1.89 -8.90
CA GLY A 150 24.39 0.89 -8.21
C GLY A 150 24.34 0.96 -6.68
N SER A 151 24.47 2.14 -6.07
CA SER A 151 24.34 2.37 -4.64
C SER A 151 22.89 2.73 -4.29
N ASN A 152 21.97 1.78 -4.42
CA ASN A 152 20.66 1.92 -3.76
C ASN A 152 20.90 2.01 -2.25
N LYS A 153 20.52 3.14 -1.64
CA LYS A 153 20.67 3.34 -0.20
C LYS A 153 19.31 3.55 0.44
N TRP A 154 19.15 3.07 1.66
CA TRP A 154 18.01 3.40 2.49
C TRP A 154 18.42 4.51 3.47
N ILE A 155 17.66 5.60 3.48
CA ILE A 155 17.85 6.75 4.37
C ILE A 155 16.65 6.86 5.30
N LEU A 156 16.89 7.20 6.56
CA LEU A 156 15.80 7.38 7.53
C LEU A 156 14.92 8.57 7.11
N LEU A 157 13.62 8.34 6.97
CA LEU A 157 12.62 9.33 6.60
C LEU A 157 12.05 9.96 7.87
N GLY A 158 12.65 11.07 8.28
CA GLY A 158 12.32 11.76 9.54
C GLY A 158 13.06 11.17 10.76
N LYS A 159 12.49 11.38 11.95
CA LYS A 159 12.94 10.74 13.19
C LYS A 159 12.08 9.52 13.50
N ASP A 160 12.60 8.66 14.36
CA ASP A 160 11.91 7.53 14.95
C ASP A 160 10.57 7.94 15.58
N ILE A 161 9.57 7.06 15.44
CA ILE A 161 8.28 7.21 16.10
C ILE A 161 8.27 6.30 17.33
N ASP A 162 8.55 6.88 18.49
CA ASP A 162 8.58 6.15 19.76
C ASP A 162 7.19 6.01 20.39
N GLY A 163 7.00 4.93 21.15
CA GLY A 163 5.92 4.83 22.12
C GLY A 163 6.00 5.93 23.17
N LYS A 164 4.86 6.39 23.67
CA LYS A 164 4.77 7.49 24.64
C LYS A 164 4.85 7.01 26.10
N ASP A 165 4.59 5.73 26.33
CA ASP A 165 4.50 5.14 27.67
C ASP A 165 5.34 3.87 27.81
N ARG A 166 5.75 3.60 29.05
CA ARG A 166 6.40 2.32 29.41
C ARG A 166 5.43 1.16 29.10
N TRP A 167 5.94 0.15 28.41
CA TRP A 167 5.21 -1.05 27.97
C TRP A 167 4.16 -0.83 26.89
N GLU A 168 4.07 0.36 26.28
CA GLU A 168 3.08 0.60 25.22
C GLU A 168 3.25 -0.38 24.04
N GLY A 169 4.50 -0.77 23.76
CA GLY A 169 4.83 -1.73 22.71
C GLY A 169 4.47 -1.21 21.32
N MET A 170 4.60 0.10 21.09
CA MET A 170 4.32 0.72 19.80
C MET A 170 5.15 0.05 18.69
N GLY A 171 4.57 -0.11 17.50
CA GLY A 171 5.23 -0.83 16.40
C GLY A 171 4.98 -2.34 16.41
N THR A 172 4.02 -2.83 17.21
CA THR A 172 3.60 -4.25 17.18
C THR A 172 2.94 -4.61 15.85
N ALA A 173 2.13 -3.71 15.29
CA ALA A 173 1.66 -3.81 13.91
C ALA A 173 1.72 -2.42 13.26
N ILE A 174 2.01 -2.40 11.96
CA ILE A 174 2.10 -1.19 11.15
C ILE A 174 1.35 -1.41 9.83
N SER A 175 0.90 -0.31 9.23
CA SER A 175 0.36 -0.30 7.87
C SER A 175 0.57 1.08 7.24
N LEU A 176 1.16 1.11 6.04
CA LEU A 176 1.41 2.31 5.24
C LEU A 176 0.25 2.58 4.26
N SER A 177 0.07 3.85 3.91
CA SER A 177 -0.73 4.25 2.74
C SER A 177 0.02 3.89 1.44
N GLN A 178 -0.68 3.98 0.31
CA GLN A 178 -0.12 3.62 -0.99
C GLN A 178 1.15 4.43 -1.33
N ASP A 179 1.16 5.72 -0.98
CA ASP A 179 2.28 6.65 -1.16
C ASP A 179 3.33 6.56 -0.03
N GLY A 180 3.08 5.78 1.01
CA GLY A 180 3.93 5.65 2.20
C GLY A 180 4.03 6.92 3.06
N MET A 181 3.22 7.96 2.82
CA MET A 181 3.26 9.24 3.57
C MET A 181 2.36 9.25 4.80
N THR A 182 1.51 8.23 4.96
CA THR A 182 0.69 8.02 6.14
C THR A 182 0.94 6.62 6.69
N ILE A 183 1.10 6.49 8.00
CA ILE A 183 1.33 5.21 8.67
C ILE A 183 0.39 5.06 9.85
N ALA A 184 -0.28 3.92 9.93
CA ALA A 184 -1.00 3.48 11.11
C ALA A 184 -0.10 2.55 11.93
N ILE A 185 -0.06 2.73 13.25
CA ILE A 185 0.83 2.02 14.16
C ILE A 185 0.05 1.61 15.40
N THR A 186 0.16 0.35 15.79
CA THR A 186 -0.44 -0.14 17.04
C THR A 186 0.61 -0.46 18.09
N GLY A 187 0.23 -0.24 19.34
CA GLY A 187 0.90 -0.78 20.51
C GLY A 187 -0.04 -1.72 21.23
N ASN A 188 0.32 -2.99 21.38
CA ASN A 188 -0.57 -3.97 22.02
C ASN A 188 -0.40 -4.06 23.55
N ASN A 189 0.21 -3.04 24.17
CA ASN A 189 0.53 -2.99 25.59
C ASN A 189 1.20 -4.30 26.06
N SER A 190 2.51 -4.37 25.79
CA SER A 190 3.42 -5.45 26.17
C SER A 190 3.23 -5.90 27.62
N ALA A 191 3.58 -7.16 27.89
CA ALA A 191 3.48 -7.82 29.19
C ALA A 191 3.94 -6.91 30.36
N GLY A 192 3.00 -6.48 31.21
CA GLY A 192 3.26 -5.65 32.38
C GLY A 192 2.17 -4.61 32.70
N GLN A 193 1.40 -4.19 31.70
CA GLN A 193 0.22 -3.33 31.89
C GLN A 193 -1.00 -4.17 32.30
N ALA A 194 -1.72 -3.76 33.34
CA ALA A 194 -2.88 -4.49 33.86
C ALA A 194 -4.02 -4.58 32.83
N ASP A 195 -4.21 -3.52 32.04
CA ASP A 195 -5.43 -3.40 31.26
C ASP A 195 -5.28 -3.87 29.81
N LYS A 196 -4.07 -4.02 29.24
CA LYS A 196 -3.82 -4.55 27.87
C LYS A 196 -4.84 -4.09 26.79
N ILE A 197 -5.33 -2.86 26.91
CA ILE A 197 -6.42 -2.35 26.07
C ILE A 197 -5.97 -2.23 24.62
N GLY A 198 -4.70 -1.89 24.39
CA GLY A 198 -4.14 -1.65 23.08
C GLY A 198 -4.42 -0.23 22.58
N ILE A 199 -3.52 0.28 21.75
CA ILE A 199 -3.58 1.63 21.20
C ILE A 199 -3.29 1.62 19.70
N LEU A 200 -3.90 2.56 18.99
CA LEU A 200 -3.66 2.86 17.58
C LEU A 200 -3.38 4.35 17.45
N ARG A 201 -2.30 4.69 16.76
CA ARG A 201 -1.97 6.05 16.32
C ARG A 201 -1.74 6.04 14.83
N VAL A 202 -2.15 7.12 14.17
CA VAL A 202 -1.85 7.35 12.76
C VAL A 202 -0.96 8.57 12.66
N TYR A 203 0.08 8.50 11.85
CA TYR A 203 1.02 9.59 11.62
C TYR A 203 1.06 9.93 10.15
N GLN A 204 1.21 11.22 9.86
CA GLN A 204 1.42 11.75 8.52
C GLN A 204 2.78 12.44 8.46
N TYR A 205 3.53 12.15 7.41
CA TYR A 205 4.82 12.76 7.16
C TYR A 205 4.64 14.21 6.67
N ASN A 206 5.42 15.12 7.22
CA ASN A 206 5.49 16.50 6.78
C ASN A 206 6.87 16.77 6.17
N GLU A 207 6.90 16.86 4.85
CA GLU A 207 8.12 17.12 4.07
C GLU A 207 8.79 18.45 4.46
N ASN A 208 8.01 19.47 4.81
CA ASN A 208 8.57 20.79 5.15
C ASN A 208 9.36 20.78 6.45
N THR A 209 8.99 19.90 7.38
CA THR A 209 9.65 19.78 8.70
C THR A 209 10.49 18.52 8.81
N ASN A 210 10.50 17.67 7.76
CA ASN A 210 11.15 16.37 7.74
C ASN A 210 10.79 15.55 9.00
N SER A 211 9.49 15.47 9.31
CA SER A 211 9.01 14.85 10.55
C SER A 211 7.64 14.20 10.41
N TRP A 212 7.44 13.14 11.20
CA TRP A 212 6.14 12.49 11.37
C TRP A 212 5.31 13.22 12.42
N THR A 213 4.06 13.52 12.08
CA THR A 213 3.12 14.19 12.98
C THR A 213 1.89 13.33 13.17
N GLN A 214 1.42 13.19 14.42
CA GLN A 214 0.24 12.39 14.69
C GLN A 214 -1.00 13.05 14.06
N LEU A 215 -1.73 12.26 13.29
CA LEU A 215 -2.96 12.65 12.62
C LEU A 215 -4.14 12.35 13.55
N GLY A 216 -4.59 13.35 14.30
CA GLY A 216 -5.70 13.24 15.25
C GLY A 216 -5.34 12.59 16.59
N GLU A 217 -6.36 12.25 17.37
CA GLU A 217 -6.20 11.70 18.73
C GLU A 217 -5.86 10.20 18.73
N ASP A 218 -5.35 9.73 19.87
CA ASP A 218 -5.13 8.30 20.14
C ASP A 218 -6.45 7.51 20.07
N MET A 219 -6.46 6.40 19.35
CA MET A 219 -7.58 5.45 19.33
C MET A 219 -7.26 4.24 20.23
N ARG A 220 -8.22 3.78 21.02
CA ARG A 220 -8.04 2.67 21.98
C ARG A 220 -9.14 1.63 21.85
N GLY A 221 -8.82 0.40 22.28
CA GLY A 221 -9.80 -0.66 22.48
C GLY A 221 -10.86 -0.31 23.52
N LYS A 222 -11.98 -1.04 23.52
CA LYS A 222 -13.13 -0.77 24.39
C LYS A 222 -12.98 -1.35 25.80
N ALA A 223 -12.36 -2.52 25.91
CA ALA A 223 -12.23 -3.22 27.18
C ALA A 223 -10.80 -3.73 27.42
N ALA A 224 -10.51 -4.00 28.68
CA ALA A 224 -9.24 -4.56 29.08
C ALA A 224 -9.03 -5.96 28.51
N SER A 225 -7.80 -6.28 28.11
CA SER A 225 -7.42 -7.58 27.52
C SER A 225 -8.04 -7.93 26.16
N ASP A 226 -8.74 -7.01 25.50
CA ASP A 226 -9.30 -7.25 24.16
C ASP A 226 -8.23 -7.41 23.07
N GLN A 227 -6.98 -7.01 23.35
CA GLN A 227 -5.84 -7.03 22.44
C GLN A 227 -6.11 -6.23 21.15
N PHE A 228 -6.71 -5.05 21.30
CA PHE A 228 -6.86 -4.10 20.21
C PHE A 228 -5.50 -3.79 19.58
N GLY A 229 -5.45 -3.76 18.26
CA GLY A 229 -4.22 -3.50 17.52
C GLY A 229 -3.39 -4.73 17.19
N ARG A 230 -3.93 -5.95 17.39
CA ARG A 230 -3.21 -7.18 17.00
C ARG A 230 -3.08 -7.34 15.48
N SER A 231 -4.08 -6.89 14.75
CA SER A 231 -4.09 -6.78 13.29
C SER A 231 -4.53 -5.37 12.88
N LEU A 232 -3.99 -4.91 11.76
CA LEU A 232 -4.13 -3.54 11.29
C LEU A 232 -4.17 -3.52 9.77
N SER A 233 -4.98 -2.65 9.20
CA SER A 233 -4.97 -2.32 7.78
C SER A 233 -5.33 -0.85 7.61
N LEU A 234 -4.48 -0.10 6.92
CA LEU A 234 -4.73 1.25 6.46
C LEU A 234 -5.16 1.20 5.00
N SER A 235 -6.06 2.10 4.62
CA SER A 235 -6.47 2.29 3.22
C SER A 235 -5.41 3.06 2.44
N ASP A 236 -5.41 2.89 1.12
CA ASP A 236 -4.47 3.51 0.20
C ASP A 236 -4.37 5.04 0.35
N ASP A 237 -5.49 5.70 0.66
CA ASP A 237 -5.56 7.16 0.88
C ASP A 237 -5.14 7.62 2.28
N GLY A 238 -4.87 6.68 3.20
CA GLY A 238 -4.49 6.96 4.59
C GLY A 238 -5.62 7.44 5.50
N LEU A 239 -6.89 7.47 5.03
CA LEU A 239 -8.00 8.10 5.75
C LEU A 239 -8.98 7.11 6.39
N THR A 240 -8.86 5.81 6.12
CA THR A 240 -9.64 4.76 6.77
C THR A 240 -8.72 3.66 7.31
N VAL A 241 -8.93 3.25 8.56
CA VAL A 241 -8.15 2.21 9.23
C VAL A 241 -9.07 1.17 9.85
N ALA A 242 -8.74 -0.11 9.64
CA ALA A 242 -9.38 -1.25 10.28
C ALA A 242 -8.42 -1.88 11.28
N VAL A 243 -8.92 -2.18 12.48
CA VAL A 243 -8.10 -2.70 13.58
C VAL A 243 -8.83 -3.84 14.29
N GLY A 244 -8.11 -4.93 14.48
CA GLY A 244 -8.61 -6.13 15.15
C GLY A 244 -8.31 -6.13 16.64
N ALA A 245 -9.28 -6.60 17.43
CA ALA A 245 -9.10 -6.94 18.83
C ALA A 245 -9.56 -8.40 19.03
N TYR A 246 -8.62 -9.33 18.83
CA TYR A 246 -8.93 -10.77 18.68
C TYR A 246 -9.38 -11.44 19.97
N GLN A 247 -9.06 -10.86 21.14
CA GLN A 247 -9.50 -11.37 22.43
C GLN A 247 -10.75 -10.67 22.94
N SER A 248 -11.36 -9.80 22.12
CA SER A 248 -12.52 -9.04 22.56
C SER A 248 -13.68 -9.94 22.98
N GLN A 249 -14.36 -9.49 24.03
CA GLN A 249 -15.51 -10.15 24.63
C GLN A 249 -16.85 -9.49 24.22
N ASP A 250 -16.81 -8.43 23.41
CA ASP A 250 -17.97 -7.64 22.95
C ASP A 250 -18.84 -8.38 21.89
N GLY A 251 -18.94 -9.71 22.00
CA GLY A 251 -19.58 -10.61 21.04
C GLY A 251 -20.21 -11.85 21.70
N GLN A 252 -19.98 -13.02 21.10
CA GLN A 252 -20.64 -14.30 21.46
C GLN A 252 -19.94 -15.07 22.60
N GLY A 253 -19.14 -14.39 23.42
CA GLY A 253 -18.37 -15.01 24.53
C GLY A 253 -16.92 -14.55 24.59
N GLN A 254 -16.13 -15.22 25.44
CA GLN A 254 -14.70 -14.93 25.61
C GLN A 254 -13.94 -15.14 24.30
N ASN A 255 -13.06 -14.20 23.96
CA ASN A 255 -12.23 -14.24 22.74
C ASN A 255 -13.05 -14.38 21.45
N SER A 256 -14.24 -13.78 21.40
CA SER A 256 -15.08 -13.80 20.20
C SER A 256 -14.55 -12.89 19.08
N GLY A 257 -13.69 -11.95 19.45
CA GLY A 257 -13.00 -11.07 18.53
C GLY A 257 -13.90 -9.95 17.97
N MET A 258 -13.29 -8.84 17.61
CA MET A 258 -13.96 -7.72 16.95
C MET A 258 -13.02 -7.01 15.97
N VAL A 259 -13.62 -6.33 14.99
CA VAL A 259 -12.93 -5.35 14.15
C VAL A 259 -13.60 -3.99 14.34
N GLN A 260 -12.80 -2.96 14.58
CA GLN A 260 -13.24 -1.57 14.54
C GLN A 260 -12.69 -0.92 13.28
N VAL A 261 -13.53 -0.15 12.60
CA VAL A 261 -13.13 0.64 11.43
C VAL A 261 -13.28 2.11 11.82
N PHE A 262 -12.25 2.91 11.58
CA PHE A 262 -12.26 4.35 11.82
C PHE A 262 -12.01 5.09 10.51
N SER A 263 -12.67 6.22 10.32
CA SER A 263 -12.40 7.15 9.22
C SER A 263 -12.00 8.51 9.77
N TYR A 264 -11.00 9.12 9.16
CA TYR A 264 -10.51 10.44 9.54
C TYR A 264 -11.40 11.53 8.94
N ASN A 265 -11.91 12.40 9.80
CA ASN A 265 -12.65 13.59 9.39
C ASN A 265 -11.67 14.76 9.28
N THR A 266 -11.34 15.15 8.05
CA THR A 266 -10.40 16.23 7.75
C THR A 266 -10.87 17.61 8.23
N LYS A 267 -12.18 17.82 8.43
CA LYS A 267 -12.73 19.09 8.94
C LYS A 267 -12.56 19.21 10.45
N SER A 268 -12.89 18.15 11.20
CA SER A 268 -12.75 18.13 12.66
C SER A 268 -11.36 17.68 13.13
N LYS A 269 -10.50 17.23 12.19
CA LYS A 269 -9.18 16.66 12.44
C LYS A 269 -9.21 15.49 13.43
N SER A 270 -10.25 14.67 13.37
CA SER A 270 -10.49 13.59 14.33
C SER A 270 -10.88 12.28 13.66
N TRP A 271 -10.51 11.17 14.29
CA TRP A 271 -10.96 9.83 13.89
C TRP A 271 -12.36 9.54 14.43
N VAL A 272 -13.22 8.98 13.59
CA VAL A 272 -14.58 8.60 13.96
C VAL A 272 -14.78 7.13 13.59
N GLN A 273 -15.31 6.34 14.52
CA GLN A 273 -15.65 4.94 14.23
C GLN A 273 -16.76 4.89 13.18
N LYS A 274 -16.52 4.14 12.11
CA LYS A 274 -17.44 3.97 10.99
C LYS A 274 -18.41 2.81 11.28
N GLY A 275 -19.58 3.17 11.81
CA GLY A 275 -20.61 2.20 12.18
C GLY A 275 -20.25 1.40 13.44
N ASN A 276 -21.01 0.32 13.68
CA ASN A 276 -20.79 -0.56 14.82
C ASN A 276 -19.53 -1.42 14.62
N SER A 277 -18.99 -1.92 15.72
CA SER A 277 -17.91 -2.91 15.67
C SER A 277 -18.39 -4.14 14.92
N LEU A 278 -17.57 -4.62 13.98
CA LEU A 278 -17.83 -5.83 13.22
C LEU A 278 -17.44 -7.03 14.08
N ASN A 279 -18.41 -7.87 14.41
CA ASN A 279 -18.20 -9.12 15.15
C ASN A 279 -18.82 -10.28 14.38
N MET A 280 -18.25 -11.47 14.55
CA MET A 280 -18.82 -12.70 13.97
C MET A 280 -20.00 -13.16 14.83
N LYS A 281 -21.12 -12.41 14.80
CA LYS A 281 -22.37 -12.95 15.31
C LYS A 281 -22.83 -14.04 14.34
N LYS A 282 -23.24 -15.19 14.86
CA LYS A 282 -24.03 -16.14 14.08
C LYS A 282 -25.27 -15.36 13.63
N ASP A 283 -25.43 -15.15 12.33
CA ASP A 283 -26.70 -14.67 11.81
C ASP A 283 -27.76 -15.63 12.34
N ASN A 284 -28.77 -15.10 13.02
CA ASN A 284 -29.96 -15.88 13.35
C ASN A 284 -30.61 -16.25 12.02
N VAL A 285 -30.15 -17.32 11.39
CA VAL A 285 -30.88 -17.98 10.31
C VAL A 285 -32.17 -18.45 10.98
N PRO A 286 -33.34 -17.91 10.58
CA PRO A 286 -34.60 -18.45 11.05
C PRO A 286 -34.68 -19.91 10.60
N ASP A 287 -34.93 -20.82 11.54
CA ASP A 287 -35.22 -22.23 11.26
C ASP A 287 -36.45 -22.39 10.36
#